data_AF-A0A316U0K8-F1
#
_entry.id   AF-A0A316U0K8-F1
#
_cell.length_a   1.000
_cell.length_b   1.000
_cell.length_c   1.000
_cell.angle_alpha   90.00
_cell.angle_beta   90.00
_cell.angle_gamma   90.00
#
_symmetry.space_group_name_H-M   'P 1'
#
loop_
_entity.id
_entity.type
_entity.pdbx_description
1 polymer ?
#
loop_
_entity_poly.entity_id
_entity_poly.type
_entity_poly.pdbx_seq_one_letter_code
_entity_poly.pdbx_strand_id
1 'polypeptide(L)'
;MTVTVTVSSTTTKAAFFHEPGQLRKACRQGAFTTSTGGQCPGFVQANLLILPARFAADFERFCRRNPVSCPLLGVSANGDRKIPAPLISAGAAQLDSDVCSDLSGYNVYQTSSGKLLSSTESVEEIWRPDFSSFFIGCSFSFENALAAGGLTPRHWSTGGQVAMYKTKYKLLPAGVFQGHMVVSMRPYRKEDVLKARQITAEFISTHGEPVAWGYDQAKSVLGIEDISKPDFGFPTEILEGEVPIFWGCGVTPQLVAMETFARLAKERESGESGAMPLIEGEIAIGHMPGHMLVTDLPEEAVAHGQIIR
;
A
#
# COMPACT_ATOMS: atom_id res chain seq x y z
N MET A 1 16.32 53.43 5.46
CA MET A 1 16.74 52.41 4.47
C MET A 1 16.24 51.07 4.99
N THR A 2 15.09 50.63 4.48
CA THR A 2 14.46 49.38 4.88
C THR A 2 14.90 48.32 3.87
N VAL A 3 15.68 47.33 4.33
CA VAL A 3 16.13 46.22 3.48
C VAL A 3 15.01 45.19 3.44
N THR A 4 14.36 45.07 2.29
CA THR A 4 13.38 44.02 2.01
C THR A 4 14.15 42.75 1.65
N VAL A 5 14.17 41.76 2.54
CA VAL A 5 14.66 40.41 2.23
C VAL A 5 13.56 39.68 1.46
N THR A 6 13.79 39.48 0.17
CA THR A 6 12.96 38.61 -0.67
C THR A 6 13.40 37.16 -0.42
N VAL A 7 12.54 36.37 0.23
CA VAL A 7 12.75 34.92 0.34
C VAL A 7 12.30 34.30 -0.98
N SER A 8 13.28 33.87 -1.78
CA SER A 8 13.04 33.06 -2.98
C SER A 8 12.67 31.65 -2.54
N SER A 9 11.42 31.24 -2.77
CA SER A 9 10.98 29.85 -2.65
C SER A 9 11.51 29.06 -3.85
N THR A 10 12.68 28.47 -3.69
CA THR A 10 13.18 27.45 -4.62
C THR A 10 12.41 26.16 -4.34
N THR A 11 11.49 25.81 -5.25
CA THR A 11 10.86 24.49 -5.27
C THR A 11 11.92 23.48 -5.69
N THR A 12 12.58 22.85 -4.72
CA THR A 12 13.55 21.78 -4.99
C THR A 12 12.80 20.64 -5.67
N LYS A 13 13.08 20.41 -6.95
CA LYS A 13 12.54 19.26 -7.68
C LYS A 13 13.02 18.01 -6.93
N ALA A 14 12.10 17.19 -6.42
CA ALA A 14 12.45 15.97 -5.71
C ALA A 14 13.40 15.13 -6.58
N ALA A 15 14.45 14.56 -5.99
CA ALA A 15 15.41 13.73 -6.71
C ALA A 15 14.67 12.57 -7.41
N PHE A 16 15.02 12.33 -8.68
CA PHE A 16 14.47 11.23 -9.46
C PHE A 16 15.51 10.12 -9.57
N PHE A 17 15.11 8.89 -9.24
CA PHE A 17 15.95 7.71 -9.22
C PHE A 17 15.48 6.71 -10.28
N HIS A 18 16.43 6.16 -11.04
CA HIS A 18 16.19 5.07 -11.98
C HIS A 18 16.42 3.69 -11.35
N GLU A 19 17.36 3.60 -10.40
CA GLU A 19 17.78 2.34 -9.79
C GLU A 19 17.21 2.18 -8.37
N PRO A 20 16.46 1.10 -8.07
CA PRO A 20 15.84 0.87 -6.77
C PRO A 20 16.83 0.93 -5.59
N GLY A 21 18.00 0.32 -5.73
CA GLY A 21 19.03 0.32 -4.67
C GLY A 21 19.54 1.72 -4.32
N GLN A 22 19.62 2.64 -5.30
CA GLN A 22 20.03 4.02 -5.04
C GLN A 22 18.96 4.79 -4.28
N LEU A 23 17.68 4.58 -4.63
CA LEU A 23 16.56 5.19 -3.92
C LEU A 23 16.51 4.69 -2.47
N ARG A 24 16.57 3.37 -2.23
CA ARG A 24 16.56 2.82 -0.86
C ARG A 24 17.70 3.38 -0.01
N LYS A 25 18.90 3.49 -0.60
CA LYS A 25 20.05 4.14 0.06
C LYS A 25 19.79 5.61 0.38
N ALA A 26 19.13 6.36 -0.52
CA ALA A 26 18.77 7.75 -0.28
C ALA A 26 17.71 7.90 0.82
N CYS A 27 16.73 6.98 0.90
CA CYS A 27 15.78 6.90 2.01
C CYS A 27 16.52 6.68 3.34
N ARG A 28 17.40 5.66 3.39
CA ARG A 28 18.20 5.31 4.58
C ARG A 28 19.06 6.47 5.09
N GLN A 29 19.56 7.30 4.19
CA GLN A 29 20.38 8.46 4.51
C GLN A 29 19.56 9.72 4.85
N GLY A 30 18.22 9.65 4.78
CA GLY A 30 17.34 10.81 4.95
C GLY A 30 17.42 11.81 3.80
N ALA A 31 18.06 11.46 2.68
CA ALA A 31 18.19 12.31 1.49
C ALA A 31 16.92 12.29 0.62
N PHE A 32 16.06 11.28 0.80
CA PHE A 32 14.77 11.19 0.14
C PHE A 32 13.66 10.85 1.15
N THR A 33 12.78 11.81 1.41
CA THR A 33 11.71 11.73 2.42
C THR A 33 10.33 12.04 1.84
N THR A 34 10.18 11.92 0.51
CA THR A 34 8.96 12.24 -0.23
C THR A 34 8.29 10.98 -0.79
N SER A 35 7.17 11.16 -1.51
CA SER A 35 6.45 10.08 -2.18
C SER A 35 7.33 9.33 -3.19
N THR A 36 7.27 8.00 -3.18
CA THR A 36 7.94 7.10 -4.12
C THR A 36 7.17 6.94 -5.44
N GLY A 37 6.00 7.56 -5.58
CA GLY A 37 5.23 7.55 -6.82
C GLY A 37 6.05 8.04 -8.01
N GLY A 38 6.10 7.23 -9.07
CA GLY A 38 6.86 7.51 -10.29
C GLY A 38 8.37 7.27 -10.19
N GLN A 39 8.92 6.95 -9.02
CA GLN A 39 10.33 6.59 -8.88
C GLN A 39 10.60 5.18 -9.41
N CYS A 40 11.80 4.97 -9.97
CA CYS A 40 12.28 3.68 -10.48
C CYS A 40 11.25 2.97 -11.40
N PRO A 41 10.86 3.58 -12.53
CA PRO A 41 9.87 3.01 -13.44
C PRO A 41 10.29 1.62 -13.92
N GLY A 42 9.34 0.69 -14.00
CA GLY A 42 9.57 -0.71 -14.38
C GLY A 42 9.85 -1.65 -13.21
N PHE A 43 9.95 -1.13 -11.98
CA PHE A 43 10.13 -1.94 -10.77
C PHE A 43 8.90 -1.89 -9.86
N VAL A 44 8.59 -3.05 -9.26
CA VAL A 44 7.46 -3.20 -8.34
C VAL A 44 7.69 -2.35 -7.09
N GLN A 45 6.64 -1.63 -6.69
CA GLN A 45 6.56 -1.01 -5.38
C GLN A 45 5.66 -1.84 -4.46
N ALA A 46 6.10 -2.04 -3.22
CA ALA A 46 5.39 -2.83 -2.21
C ALA A 46 4.96 -1.93 -1.03
N ASN A 47 3.70 -2.10 -0.62
CA ASN A 47 3.22 -1.62 0.67
C ASN A 47 3.87 -2.47 1.79
N LEU A 48 4.07 -1.86 2.95
CA LEU A 48 4.66 -2.52 4.12
C LEU A 48 3.68 -2.51 5.29
N LEU A 49 3.55 -3.66 5.95
CA LEU A 49 2.98 -3.79 7.30
C LEU A 49 3.88 -4.68 8.15
N ILE A 50 4.29 -4.21 9.32
CA ILE A 50 5.08 -4.93 10.30
C ILE A 50 4.20 -5.16 11.52
N LEU A 51 4.09 -6.42 11.92
CA LEU A 51 3.23 -6.86 13.02
C LEU A 51 4.04 -7.65 14.06
N PRO A 52 3.66 -7.59 15.34
CA PRO A 52 4.11 -8.56 16.33
C PRO A 52 3.79 -10.00 15.89
N ALA A 53 4.70 -10.93 16.16
CA ALA A 53 4.66 -12.32 15.66
C ALA A 53 3.37 -13.06 16.03
N ARG A 54 2.75 -12.69 17.16
CA ARG A 54 1.45 -13.23 17.60
C ARG A 54 0.31 -12.99 16.61
N PHE A 55 0.42 -11.98 15.75
CA PHE A 55 -0.55 -11.69 14.69
C PHE A 55 -0.14 -12.28 13.33
N ALA A 56 1.12 -12.68 13.16
CA ALA A 56 1.70 -12.97 11.86
C ALA A 56 0.98 -14.11 11.13
N ALA A 57 0.77 -15.25 11.80
CA ALA A 57 0.13 -16.41 11.20
C ALA A 57 -1.31 -16.13 10.76
N ASP A 58 -2.06 -15.36 11.54
CA ASP A 58 -3.43 -14.99 11.19
C ASP A 58 -3.48 -14.00 10.03
N PHE A 59 -2.57 -13.02 10.01
CA PHE A 59 -2.48 -12.04 8.95
C PHE A 59 -2.04 -12.65 7.62
N GLU A 60 -1.07 -13.56 7.64
CA GLU A 60 -0.62 -14.29 6.45
C GLU A 60 -1.76 -15.12 5.86
N ARG A 61 -2.52 -15.82 6.71
CA ARG A 61 -3.71 -16.59 6.32
C ARG A 61 -4.80 -15.67 5.77
N PHE A 62 -4.98 -14.49 6.38
CA PHE A 62 -5.92 -13.48 5.91
C PHE A 62 -5.55 -13.00 4.50
N CYS A 63 -4.28 -12.71 4.25
CA CYS A 63 -3.81 -12.30 2.92
C CYS A 63 -4.04 -13.39 1.88
N ARG A 64 -3.67 -14.64 2.19
CA ARG A 64 -3.89 -15.79 1.28
C ARG A 64 -5.36 -16.06 0.97
N ARG A 65 -6.28 -15.78 1.91
CA ARG A 65 -7.72 -15.88 1.66
C ARG A 65 -8.28 -14.73 0.83
N ASN A 66 -7.57 -13.61 0.75
CA ASN A 66 -8.01 -12.39 0.07
C ASN A 66 -6.94 -11.87 -0.92
N PRO A 67 -6.46 -12.67 -1.89
CA PRO A 67 -5.28 -12.35 -2.70
C PRO A 67 -5.46 -11.12 -3.60
N VAL A 68 -6.69 -10.78 -3.99
CA VAL A 68 -6.99 -9.57 -4.77
C VAL A 68 -6.80 -8.31 -3.93
N SER A 69 -7.24 -8.31 -2.67
CA SER A 69 -7.14 -7.13 -1.79
C SER A 69 -5.82 -7.06 -1.03
N CYS A 70 -5.21 -8.21 -0.81
CA CYS A 70 -4.03 -8.40 0.01
C CYS A 70 -2.99 -9.24 -0.77
N PRO A 71 -2.52 -8.80 -1.95
CA PRO A 71 -1.55 -9.55 -2.73
C PRO A 71 -0.22 -9.65 -1.98
N LEU A 72 0.04 -10.80 -1.35
CA LEU A 72 1.22 -10.97 -0.51
C LEU A 72 2.43 -11.30 -1.39
N LEU A 73 3.41 -10.39 -1.43
CA LEU A 73 4.62 -10.56 -2.21
C LEU A 73 5.75 -11.24 -1.43
N GLY A 74 5.77 -11.09 -0.11
CA GLY A 74 6.78 -11.69 0.74
C GLY A 74 6.51 -11.47 2.23
N VAL A 75 7.16 -12.29 3.05
CA VAL A 75 7.11 -12.21 4.52
C VAL A 75 8.53 -12.37 5.06
N SER A 76 8.97 -11.52 5.98
CA SER A 76 10.24 -11.71 6.69
C SER A 76 10.09 -12.68 7.87
N ALA A 77 11.17 -13.36 8.22
CA ALA A 77 11.22 -14.11 9.48
C ALA A 77 11.13 -13.15 10.68
N ASN A 78 10.73 -13.67 11.84
CA ASN A 78 10.59 -12.87 13.06
C ASN A 78 11.93 -12.22 13.44
N GLY A 79 11.90 -10.90 13.65
CA GLY A 79 13.06 -10.09 13.99
C GLY A 79 14.02 -9.83 12.83
N ASP A 80 13.81 -10.46 11.67
CA ASP A 80 14.63 -10.26 10.50
C ASP A 80 14.27 -8.93 9.82
N ARG A 81 15.27 -8.05 9.74
CA ARG A 81 15.18 -6.74 9.08
C ARG A 81 15.45 -6.83 7.59
N LYS A 82 15.99 -7.95 7.10
CA LYS A 82 16.28 -8.12 5.68
C LYS A 82 14.99 -8.27 4.90
N ILE A 83 14.97 -7.61 3.75
CA ILE A 83 13.86 -7.73 2.81
C ILE A 83 14.05 -9.05 2.04
N PRO A 84 13.05 -9.93 1.98
CA PRO A 84 13.20 -11.27 1.44
C PRO A 84 13.41 -11.26 -0.08
N ALA A 85 14.15 -12.25 -0.59
CA ALA A 85 14.09 -12.59 -2.01
C ALA A 85 12.69 -13.14 -2.33
N PRO A 86 12.07 -12.81 -3.49
CA PRO A 86 12.67 -12.16 -4.65
C PRO A 86 12.54 -10.62 -4.69
N LEU A 87 12.06 -9.97 -3.63
CA LEU A 87 11.84 -8.51 -3.65
C LEU A 87 13.15 -7.74 -3.78
N ILE A 88 14.23 -8.25 -3.18
CA ILE A 88 15.56 -7.71 -3.37
C ILE A 88 16.42 -8.77 -4.03
N SER A 89 17.21 -8.36 -5.02
CA SER A 89 18.10 -9.26 -5.74
C SER A 89 19.07 -9.93 -4.78
N ALA A 90 19.26 -11.24 -4.95
CA ALA A 90 20.15 -12.02 -4.10
C ALA A 90 21.60 -11.48 -4.13
N GLY A 91 22.35 -11.73 -3.06
CA GLY A 91 23.75 -11.30 -2.93
C GLY A 91 23.89 -9.98 -2.20
N ALA A 92 24.74 -9.07 -2.71
CA ALA A 92 25.12 -7.85 -2.01
C ALA A 92 23.91 -6.92 -1.73
N ALA A 93 22.94 -6.83 -2.64
CA ALA A 93 21.75 -6.01 -2.46
C ALA A 93 20.87 -6.53 -1.32
N GLN A 94 20.63 -7.85 -1.26
CA GLN A 94 19.88 -8.46 -0.17
C GLN A 94 20.58 -8.28 1.18
N LEU A 95 21.91 -8.45 1.22
CA LEU A 95 22.71 -8.25 2.43
C LEU A 95 22.71 -6.79 2.90
N ASP A 96 22.62 -5.83 1.99
CA ASP A 96 22.54 -4.40 2.32
C ASP A 96 21.11 -3.92 2.64
N SER A 97 20.07 -4.67 2.26
CA SER A 97 18.68 -4.26 2.51
C SER A 97 18.35 -4.13 4.00
N ASP A 98 17.54 -3.14 4.36
CA ASP A 98 17.02 -2.98 5.72
C ASP A 98 15.62 -2.36 5.71
N VAL A 99 14.62 -3.16 6.09
CA VAL A 99 13.20 -2.74 6.13
C VAL A 99 12.94 -1.60 7.11
N CYS A 100 13.85 -1.33 8.06
CA CYS A 100 13.67 -0.27 9.05
C CYS A 100 13.97 1.13 8.51
N SER A 101 14.72 1.24 7.41
CA SER A 101 15.21 2.53 6.89
C SER A 101 15.22 2.66 5.36
N ASP A 102 14.86 1.60 4.62
CA ASP A 102 14.83 1.64 3.15
C ASP A 102 13.57 2.28 2.53
N LEU A 103 12.56 2.62 3.35
CA LEU A 103 11.40 3.39 2.94
C LEU A 103 11.57 4.85 3.37
N SER A 104 10.95 5.77 2.62
CA SER A 104 11.00 7.21 2.89
C SER A 104 10.04 7.68 3.99
N GLY A 105 9.26 6.78 4.60
CA GLY A 105 8.26 7.13 5.61
C GLY A 105 7.46 5.95 6.15
N TYR A 106 7.31 5.92 7.46
CA TYR A 106 6.58 4.93 8.24
C TYR A 106 5.55 5.61 9.14
N ASN A 107 4.49 4.87 9.44
CA ASN A 107 3.49 5.19 10.45
C ASN A 107 3.55 4.15 11.56
N VAL A 108 3.62 4.60 12.81
CA VAL A 108 3.66 3.76 14.00
C VAL A 108 2.29 3.79 14.67
N TYR A 109 1.72 2.62 14.94
CA TYR A 109 0.38 2.47 15.51
C TYR A 109 0.43 1.70 16.81
N GLN A 110 -0.45 2.04 17.76
CA GLN A 110 -0.63 1.30 18.99
C GLN A 110 -1.57 0.11 18.77
N THR A 111 -1.14 -1.12 19.05
CA THR A 111 -2.00 -2.31 18.83
C THR A 111 -3.15 -2.41 19.84
N SER A 112 -3.03 -1.73 20.99
CA SER A 112 -4.08 -1.68 22.01
C SER A 112 -5.25 -0.75 21.67
N SER A 113 -5.15 0.04 20.59
CA SER A 113 -6.22 0.98 20.20
C SER A 113 -6.40 1.16 18.68
N GLY A 114 -5.42 0.74 17.86
CA GLY A 114 -5.37 1.02 16.43
C GLY A 114 -5.03 2.47 16.07
N LYS A 115 -4.69 3.31 17.07
CA LYS A 115 -4.40 4.73 16.85
C LYS A 115 -2.98 4.92 16.32
N LEU A 116 -2.84 5.88 15.40
CA LEU A 116 -1.53 6.39 14.96
C LEU A 116 -0.85 7.11 16.13
N LEU A 117 0.37 6.70 16.46
CA LEU A 117 1.21 7.31 17.49
C LEU A 117 2.14 8.37 16.89
N SER A 118 2.80 8.05 15.79
CA SER A 118 3.75 8.93 15.12
C SER A 118 3.98 8.53 13.66
N SER A 119 4.57 9.45 12.91
CA SER A 119 5.14 9.19 11.59
C SER A 119 6.64 9.52 11.62
N THR A 120 7.45 8.74 10.93
CA THR A 120 8.92 8.86 10.97
C THR A 120 9.57 8.27 9.73
N GLU A 121 10.79 8.67 9.41
CA GLU A 121 11.58 8.19 8.28
C GLU A 121 12.40 6.92 8.60
N SER A 122 12.45 6.49 9.87
CA SER A 122 13.13 5.25 10.27
C SER A 122 12.48 4.63 11.50
N VAL A 123 12.48 3.30 11.56
CA VAL A 123 11.96 2.52 12.69
C VAL A 123 13.03 1.65 13.37
N GLU A 124 14.30 1.95 13.13
CA GLU A 124 15.43 1.19 13.71
C GLU A 124 15.43 1.17 15.25
N GLU A 125 15.12 2.32 15.87
CA GLU A 125 15.12 2.53 17.33
C GLU A 125 13.95 1.84 18.04
N ILE A 126 12.86 1.57 17.32
CA ILE A 126 11.63 0.95 17.85
C ILE A 126 11.44 -0.50 17.38
N TRP A 127 12.41 -1.02 16.62
CA TRP A 127 12.37 -2.38 16.10
C TRP A 127 12.43 -3.40 17.23
N ARG A 128 11.69 -4.49 17.08
CA ARG A 128 11.60 -5.58 18.05
C ARG A 128 11.94 -6.94 17.43
N PRO A 129 12.50 -7.87 18.21
CA PRO A 129 12.85 -9.21 17.71
C PRO A 129 11.63 -10.08 17.37
N ASP A 130 10.43 -9.68 17.79
CA ASP A 130 9.19 -10.38 17.49
C ASP A 130 8.44 -9.79 16.29
N PHE A 131 9.03 -8.88 15.52
CA PHE A 131 8.37 -8.31 14.34
C PHE A 131 8.48 -9.20 13.11
N SER A 132 7.37 -9.35 12.39
CA SER A 132 7.32 -9.93 11.04
C SER A 132 6.88 -8.86 10.05
N SER A 133 7.62 -8.71 8.96
CA SER A 133 7.32 -7.74 7.89
C SER A 133 6.54 -8.41 6.77
N PHE A 134 5.43 -7.81 6.36
CA PHE A 134 4.58 -8.24 5.26
C PHE A 134 4.69 -7.23 4.12
N PHE A 135 5.11 -7.72 2.96
CA PHE A 135 5.26 -6.93 1.74
C PHE A 135 4.06 -7.22 0.85
N ILE A 136 3.26 -6.20 0.57
CA ILE A 136 1.99 -6.33 -0.13
C ILE A 136 2.07 -5.59 -1.46
N GLY A 137 1.64 -6.23 -2.54
CA GLY A 137 1.62 -5.66 -3.88
C GLY A 137 0.87 -4.33 -3.94
N CYS A 138 1.34 -3.45 -4.82
CA CYS A 138 0.75 -2.14 -5.04
C CYS A 138 0.21 -2.01 -6.45
N SER A 139 -0.85 -1.22 -6.59
CA SER A 139 -1.47 -0.87 -7.86
C SER A 139 -0.56 -0.10 -8.82
N PHE A 140 0.54 0.50 -8.34
CA PHE A 140 1.50 1.22 -9.19
C PHE A 140 2.06 0.34 -10.31
N SER A 141 2.22 -0.96 -10.05
CA SER A 141 2.79 -1.91 -11.02
C SER A 141 1.98 -2.02 -12.31
N PHE A 142 0.65 -1.86 -12.26
CA PHE A 142 -0.19 -1.89 -13.47
C PHE A 142 -0.46 -0.51 -14.07
N GLU A 143 -0.17 0.58 -13.35
CA GLU A 143 -0.39 1.95 -13.86
C GLU A 143 0.52 2.26 -15.04
N ASN A 144 1.78 1.80 -14.99
CA ASN A 144 2.71 1.88 -16.10
C ASN A 144 2.17 1.13 -17.33
N ALA A 145 1.65 -0.09 -17.14
CA ALA A 145 1.07 -0.89 -18.21
C ALA A 145 -0.19 -0.24 -18.81
N LEU A 146 -1.07 0.33 -17.97
CA LEU A 146 -2.22 1.11 -18.43
C LEU A 146 -1.77 2.32 -19.26
N ALA A 147 -0.78 3.09 -18.78
CA ALA A 147 -0.24 4.24 -19.50
C ALA A 147 0.39 3.83 -20.85
N ALA A 148 1.18 2.75 -20.90
CA ALA A 148 1.74 2.21 -22.14
C ALA A 148 0.64 1.75 -23.12
N GLY A 149 -0.47 1.24 -22.60
CA GLY A 149 -1.69 0.95 -23.35
C GLY A 149 -2.49 2.17 -23.78
N GLY A 150 -2.05 3.40 -23.51
CA GLY A 150 -2.79 4.63 -23.82
C GLY A 150 -3.92 4.97 -22.83
N LEU A 151 -3.93 4.33 -21.67
CA LEU A 151 -4.88 4.54 -20.57
C LEU A 151 -4.17 5.18 -19.37
N THR A 152 -3.49 6.31 -19.59
CA THR A 152 -2.76 7.01 -18.53
C THR A 152 -3.68 7.36 -17.36
N PRO A 153 -3.35 6.96 -16.12
CA PRO A 153 -4.17 7.29 -14.95
C PRO A 153 -4.30 8.80 -14.75
N ARG A 154 -5.50 9.26 -14.40
CA ARG A 154 -5.78 10.71 -14.27
C ARG A 154 -4.94 11.40 -13.20
N HIS A 155 -4.73 10.74 -12.05
CA HIS A 155 -4.00 11.35 -10.94
C HIS A 155 -2.55 11.67 -11.29
N TRP A 156 -2.00 11.08 -12.35
CA TRP A 156 -0.66 11.45 -12.85
C TRP A 156 -0.64 12.86 -13.44
N SER A 157 -1.69 13.27 -14.16
CA SER A 157 -1.77 14.59 -14.78
C SER A 157 -2.31 15.66 -13.84
N THR A 158 -3.22 15.31 -12.93
CA THR A 158 -3.80 16.25 -11.96
C THR A 158 -2.92 16.45 -10.72
N GLY A 159 -1.95 15.56 -10.51
CA GLY A 159 -1.22 15.45 -9.26
C GLY A 159 -2.08 14.87 -8.13
N GLY A 160 -1.41 14.38 -7.08
CA GLY A 160 -2.05 13.81 -5.90
C GLY A 160 -2.12 12.29 -5.88
N GLN A 161 -2.50 11.76 -4.73
CA GLN A 161 -2.76 10.33 -4.52
C GLN A 161 -4.10 9.90 -5.14
N VAL A 162 -4.15 8.68 -5.67
CA VAL A 162 -5.37 8.08 -6.25
C VAL A 162 -6.53 8.07 -5.25
N ALA A 163 -7.75 8.31 -5.74
CA ALA A 163 -8.97 8.21 -4.94
C ALA A 163 -9.20 6.77 -4.47
N MET A 164 -9.39 6.58 -3.16
CA MET A 164 -9.63 5.27 -2.56
C MET A 164 -10.88 5.28 -1.68
N TYR A 165 -11.62 4.16 -1.68
CA TYR A 165 -12.91 4.03 -1.01
C TYR A 165 -12.98 2.76 -0.20
N LYS A 166 -13.47 2.87 1.03
CA LYS A 166 -13.93 1.74 1.83
C LYS A 166 -15.23 1.23 1.24
N THR A 167 -15.31 -0.07 1.02
CA THR A 167 -16.49 -0.69 0.40
C THR A 167 -17.33 -1.43 1.44
N LYS A 168 -18.55 -1.83 1.07
CA LYS A 168 -19.36 -2.79 1.83
C LYS A 168 -18.94 -4.25 1.57
N TYR A 169 -17.97 -4.49 0.69
CA TYR A 169 -17.56 -5.84 0.30
C TYR A 169 -16.73 -6.47 1.43
N LYS A 170 -17.29 -7.50 2.08
CA LYS A 170 -16.64 -8.20 3.19
C LYS A 170 -15.52 -9.11 2.70
N LEU A 171 -14.38 -9.04 3.37
CA LEU A 171 -13.26 -9.94 3.15
C LEU A 171 -13.50 -11.25 3.90
N LEU A 172 -12.84 -12.32 3.44
CA LEU A 172 -12.84 -13.61 4.12
C LEU A 172 -11.97 -13.50 5.38
N PRO A 173 -12.53 -13.64 6.59
CA PRO A 173 -11.79 -13.41 7.84
C PRO A 173 -10.74 -14.50 8.07
N ALA A 174 -9.70 -14.23 8.85
CA ALA A 174 -8.78 -15.27 9.33
C ALA A 174 -8.22 -14.89 10.72
N GLY A 175 -8.46 -15.76 11.70
CA GLY A 175 -8.10 -15.49 13.08
C GLY A 175 -8.72 -14.18 13.57
N VAL A 176 -7.90 -13.28 14.09
CA VAL A 176 -8.38 -11.95 14.53
C VAL A 176 -8.68 -10.97 13.38
N PHE A 177 -8.24 -11.23 12.15
CA PHE A 177 -8.41 -10.28 11.06
C PHE A 177 -9.74 -10.46 10.33
N GLN A 178 -10.51 -9.38 10.28
CA GLN A 178 -11.74 -9.26 9.51
C GLN A 178 -11.96 -7.80 9.11
N GLY A 179 -12.63 -7.56 7.98
CA GLY A 179 -12.92 -6.20 7.53
C GLY A 179 -13.47 -6.17 6.11
N HIS A 180 -13.37 -5.00 5.49
CA HIS A 180 -13.90 -4.76 4.16
C HIS A 180 -12.78 -4.41 3.18
N MET A 181 -13.02 -4.69 1.90
CA MET A 181 -12.11 -4.32 0.82
C MET A 181 -12.03 -2.79 0.70
N VAL A 182 -10.82 -2.27 0.52
CA VAL A 182 -10.61 -0.91 0.01
C VAL A 182 -10.30 -1.01 -1.47
N VAL A 183 -10.91 -0.13 -2.26
CA VAL A 183 -10.66 -0.02 -3.71
C VAL A 183 -10.01 1.30 -4.05
N SER A 184 -9.23 1.32 -5.13
CA SER A 184 -8.76 2.54 -5.79
C SER A 184 -9.53 2.77 -7.09
N MET A 185 -9.82 4.02 -7.43
CA MET A 185 -10.64 4.37 -8.59
C MET A 185 -9.84 5.17 -9.63
N ARG A 186 -9.98 4.77 -10.90
CA ARG A 186 -9.45 5.52 -12.05
C ARG A 186 -10.56 5.67 -13.10
N PRO A 187 -10.83 6.88 -13.62
CA PRO A 187 -11.83 7.07 -14.65
C PRO A 187 -11.26 6.80 -16.04
N TYR A 188 -12.04 6.10 -16.87
CA TYR A 188 -11.73 5.85 -18.27
C TYR A 188 -13.01 5.90 -19.11
N ARG A 189 -12.88 6.03 -20.43
CA ARG A 189 -14.04 5.97 -21.32
C ARG A 189 -14.72 4.60 -21.21
N LYS A 190 -16.04 4.57 -21.38
CA LYS A 190 -16.82 3.33 -21.26
C LYS A 190 -16.34 2.24 -22.23
N GLU A 191 -15.94 2.62 -23.43
CA GLU A 191 -15.37 1.72 -24.45
C GLU A 191 -14.00 1.13 -24.06
N ASP A 192 -13.24 1.80 -23.20
CA ASP A 192 -11.90 1.37 -22.77
C ASP A 192 -11.92 0.39 -21.60
N VAL A 193 -13.08 0.13 -20.98
CA VAL A 193 -13.19 -0.77 -19.82
C VAL A 193 -12.63 -2.16 -20.13
N LEU A 194 -12.96 -2.73 -21.29
CA LEU A 194 -12.45 -4.06 -21.69
C LEU A 194 -10.94 -4.06 -21.85
N LYS A 195 -10.38 -2.99 -22.41
CA LYS A 195 -8.93 -2.83 -22.59
C LYS A 195 -8.23 -2.69 -21.25
N ALA A 196 -8.77 -1.89 -20.33
CA ALA A 196 -8.24 -1.75 -18.97
C ALA A 196 -8.23 -3.10 -18.24
N ARG A 197 -9.29 -3.91 -18.38
CA ARG A 197 -9.35 -5.27 -17.84
C ARG A 197 -8.27 -6.16 -18.44
N GLN A 198 -8.16 -6.23 -19.76
CA GLN A 198 -7.16 -7.07 -20.45
C GLN A 198 -5.73 -6.74 -20.01
N ILE A 199 -5.37 -5.46 -19.96
CA ILE A 199 -4.03 -5.02 -19.52
C ILE A 199 -3.78 -5.44 -18.07
N THR A 200 -4.75 -5.22 -17.18
CA THR A 200 -4.55 -5.46 -15.73
C THR A 200 -4.72 -6.92 -15.33
N ALA A 201 -5.34 -7.75 -16.17
CA ALA A 201 -5.53 -9.19 -15.93
C ALA A 201 -4.22 -9.96 -15.77
N GLU A 202 -3.12 -9.48 -16.34
CA GLU A 202 -1.81 -10.13 -16.23
C GLU A 202 -1.19 -9.94 -14.83
N PHE A 203 -1.62 -8.91 -14.10
CA PHE A 203 -1.05 -8.49 -12.82
C PHE A 203 -1.76 -9.11 -11.61
N ILE A 204 -2.11 -10.41 -11.68
CA ILE A 204 -2.83 -11.14 -10.62
C ILE A 204 -2.09 -11.06 -9.27
N SER A 205 -0.75 -11.06 -9.32
CA SER A 205 0.10 -10.93 -8.13
C SER A 205 0.11 -9.51 -7.52
N THR A 206 -0.53 -8.53 -8.15
CA THR A 206 -0.66 -7.13 -7.66
C THR A 206 -2.06 -6.56 -7.97
N HIS A 207 -3.11 -7.24 -7.49
CA HIS A 207 -4.55 -6.94 -7.59
C HIS A 207 -5.28 -7.49 -8.83
N GLY A 208 -4.67 -7.53 -10.01
CA GLY A 208 -5.28 -8.06 -11.23
C GLY A 208 -6.38 -7.17 -11.83
N GLU A 209 -7.40 -7.79 -12.42
CA GLU A 209 -8.52 -7.08 -13.07
C GLU A 209 -9.32 -6.16 -12.12
N PRO A 210 -10.02 -5.14 -12.66
CA PRO A 210 -11.03 -4.39 -11.92
C PRO A 210 -12.03 -5.29 -11.21
N VAL A 211 -12.38 -4.92 -9.98
CA VAL A 211 -13.41 -5.59 -9.17
C VAL A 211 -14.81 -5.05 -9.46
N ALA A 212 -14.93 -3.84 -10.00
CA ALA A 212 -16.18 -3.22 -10.42
C ALA A 212 -15.93 -2.05 -11.38
N TRP A 213 -16.94 -1.64 -12.14
CA TRP A 213 -16.92 -0.42 -12.96
C TRP A 213 -18.31 0.17 -13.19
N GLY A 214 -18.34 1.48 -13.41
CA GLY A 214 -19.57 2.25 -13.58
C GLY A 214 -20.24 2.63 -12.26
N TYR A 215 -21.07 3.66 -12.32
CA TYR A 215 -21.81 4.21 -11.17
C TYR A 215 -22.74 3.16 -10.53
N ASP A 216 -23.40 2.34 -11.34
CA ASP A 216 -24.33 1.32 -10.84
C ASP A 216 -23.62 0.26 -10.00
N GLN A 217 -22.44 -0.22 -10.43
CA GLN A 217 -21.67 -1.19 -9.65
C GLN A 217 -20.97 -0.55 -8.45
N ALA A 218 -20.53 0.71 -8.57
CA ALA A 218 -20.00 1.47 -7.44
C ALA A 218 -20.99 1.41 -6.25
N LYS A 219 -22.28 1.61 -6.50
CA LYS A 219 -23.32 1.55 -5.48
C LYS A 219 -23.74 0.11 -5.12
N SER A 220 -24.15 -0.67 -6.11
CA SER A 220 -24.76 -1.99 -5.89
C SER A 220 -23.78 -3.04 -5.39
N VAL A 221 -22.53 -3.01 -5.86
CA VAL A 221 -21.47 -3.97 -5.49
C VAL A 221 -20.62 -3.40 -4.35
N LEU A 222 -20.09 -2.19 -4.52
CA LEU A 222 -19.10 -1.64 -3.59
C LEU A 222 -19.72 -0.79 -2.46
N GLY A 223 -20.95 -0.31 -2.60
CA GLY A 223 -21.58 0.55 -1.59
C GLY A 223 -21.07 1.98 -1.57
N ILE A 224 -20.45 2.44 -2.66
CA ILE A 224 -19.96 3.82 -2.81
C ILE A 224 -21.12 4.68 -3.33
N GLU A 225 -21.71 5.48 -2.45
CA GLU A 225 -22.86 6.34 -2.77
C GLU A 225 -22.46 7.67 -3.42
N ASP A 226 -21.32 8.24 -3.01
CA ASP A 226 -20.82 9.52 -3.51
C ASP A 226 -19.33 9.41 -3.87
N ILE A 227 -19.07 9.28 -5.18
CA ILE A 227 -17.70 9.10 -5.68
C ILE A 227 -16.84 10.37 -5.54
N SER A 228 -17.44 11.54 -5.32
CA SER A 228 -16.68 12.78 -5.12
C SER A 228 -16.01 12.84 -3.74
N LYS A 229 -16.33 11.90 -2.84
CA LYS A 229 -15.84 11.85 -1.45
C LYS A 229 -15.06 10.57 -1.20
N PRO A 230 -13.81 10.48 -1.66
CA PRO A 230 -12.96 9.34 -1.31
C PRO A 230 -12.68 9.31 0.20
N ASP A 231 -12.56 8.11 0.75
CA ASP A 231 -12.12 7.90 2.14
C ASP A 231 -10.63 8.22 2.31
N PHE A 232 -9.84 8.02 1.25
CA PHE A 232 -8.40 8.34 1.22
C PHE A 232 -7.98 8.87 -0.16
N GLY A 233 -6.90 9.66 -0.18
CA GLY A 233 -6.42 10.32 -1.39
C GLY A 233 -7.28 11.52 -1.79
N PHE A 234 -7.22 11.91 -3.06
CA PHE A 234 -7.90 13.10 -3.56
C PHE A 234 -9.04 12.74 -4.52
N PRO A 235 -10.15 13.51 -4.52
CA PRO A 235 -11.20 13.36 -5.51
C PRO A 235 -10.62 13.46 -6.93
N THR A 236 -11.07 12.58 -7.83
CA THR A 236 -10.66 12.58 -9.23
C THR A 236 -11.82 13.03 -10.11
N GLU A 237 -11.56 13.98 -11.01
CA GLU A 237 -12.55 14.42 -12.00
C GLU A 237 -12.86 13.30 -13.00
N ILE A 238 -14.16 13.04 -13.19
CA ILE A 238 -14.68 12.08 -14.17
C ILE A 238 -15.35 12.89 -15.28
N LEU A 239 -14.81 12.81 -16.49
CA LEU A 239 -15.27 13.61 -17.63
C LEU A 239 -16.49 12.96 -18.30
N GLU A 240 -17.16 13.73 -19.15
CA GLU A 240 -18.26 13.22 -19.96
C GLU A 240 -17.83 12.01 -20.81
N GLY A 241 -18.65 10.96 -20.80
CA GLY A 241 -18.35 9.69 -21.50
C GLY A 241 -17.48 8.71 -20.70
N GLU A 242 -16.96 9.12 -19.54
CA GLU A 242 -16.16 8.26 -18.68
C GLU A 242 -16.98 7.58 -17.59
N VAL A 243 -16.43 6.47 -17.11
CA VAL A 243 -16.97 5.70 -16.00
C VAL A 243 -15.86 5.45 -14.98
N PRO A 244 -16.21 5.39 -13.68
CA PRO A 244 -15.24 4.97 -12.67
C PRO A 244 -14.96 3.48 -12.79
N ILE A 245 -13.68 3.11 -12.77
CA ILE A 245 -13.24 1.71 -12.72
C ILE A 245 -12.49 1.49 -11.39
N PHE A 246 -12.77 0.39 -10.71
CA PHE A 246 -12.30 0.13 -9.34
C PHE A 246 -11.41 -1.11 -9.29
N TRP A 247 -10.25 -1.01 -8.64
CA TRP A 247 -9.32 -2.11 -8.38
C TRP A 247 -9.15 -2.32 -6.88
N GLY A 248 -8.81 -3.54 -6.46
CA GLY A 248 -8.32 -3.77 -5.10
C GLY A 248 -7.14 -2.83 -4.77
N CYS A 249 -7.03 -2.42 -3.50
CA CYS A 249 -5.99 -1.49 -3.06
C CYS A 249 -5.15 -2.09 -1.92
N GLY A 250 -3.83 -1.98 -2.04
CA GLY A 250 -2.85 -2.43 -1.05
C GLY A 250 -2.87 -1.68 0.30
N VAL A 251 -3.74 -0.66 0.45
CA VAL A 251 -4.08 -0.05 1.75
C VAL A 251 -5.03 -0.94 2.57
N THR A 252 -5.78 -1.85 1.93
CA THR A 252 -6.72 -2.76 2.61
C THR A 252 -6.10 -3.48 3.81
N PRO A 253 -4.92 -4.11 3.71
CA PRO A 253 -4.39 -4.91 4.82
C PRO A 253 -3.97 -4.06 6.02
N GLN A 254 -3.38 -2.88 5.78
CA GLN A 254 -3.02 -1.93 6.83
C GLN A 254 -4.27 -1.41 7.54
N LEU A 255 -5.32 -1.05 6.77
CA LEU A 255 -6.58 -0.60 7.37
C LEU A 255 -7.24 -1.71 8.21
N VAL A 256 -7.33 -2.93 7.68
CA VAL A 256 -7.91 -4.07 8.39
C VAL A 256 -7.16 -4.35 9.68
N ALA A 257 -5.83 -4.22 9.69
CA ALA A 257 -5.05 -4.38 10.92
C ALA A 257 -5.41 -3.32 11.97
N MET A 258 -5.51 -2.04 11.57
CA MET A 258 -5.87 -0.96 12.49
C MET A 258 -7.30 -1.11 13.02
N GLU A 259 -8.24 -1.47 12.16
CA GLU A 259 -9.63 -1.74 12.55
C GLU A 259 -9.74 -2.97 13.48
N THR A 260 -8.90 -3.98 13.25
CA THR A 260 -8.79 -5.15 14.14
C THR A 260 -8.31 -4.74 15.53
N PHE A 261 -7.27 -3.92 15.63
CA PHE A 261 -6.76 -3.41 16.91
C PHE A 261 -7.80 -2.57 17.66
N ALA A 262 -8.49 -1.66 16.96
CA ALA A 262 -9.56 -0.87 17.56
C ALA A 262 -10.74 -1.74 18.01
N ARG A 263 -11.05 -2.82 17.29
CA ARG A 263 -12.09 -3.78 17.66
C ARG A 263 -11.70 -4.57 18.91
N LEU A 264 -10.51 -5.16 18.93
CA LEU A 264 -10.01 -5.92 20.09
C LEU A 264 -9.95 -5.06 21.35
N ALA A 265 -9.66 -3.76 21.22
CA ALA A 265 -9.72 -2.80 22.33
C ALA A 265 -11.12 -2.70 22.94
N LYS A 266 -12.14 -2.56 22.08
CA LYS A 266 -13.54 -2.49 22.51
C LYS A 266 -14.04 -3.81 23.12
N GLU A 267 -13.66 -4.94 22.56
CA GLU A 267 -14.01 -6.28 23.07
C GLU A 267 -13.42 -6.53 24.46
N ARG A 268 -12.22 -6.00 24.73
CA ARG A 268 -11.62 -6.03 26.07
C ARG A 268 -12.39 -5.16 27.06
N GLU A 269 -12.75 -3.93 26.67
CA GLU A 269 -13.51 -3.01 27.52
C GLU A 269 -14.90 -3.55 27.87
N SER A 270 -15.54 -4.30 26.96
CA SER A 270 -16.84 -4.93 27.19
C SER A 270 -16.77 -6.23 28.00
N GLY A 271 -15.58 -6.74 28.31
CA GLY A 271 -15.38 -7.97 29.07
C GLY A 271 -15.71 -9.25 28.29
N GLU A 272 -15.58 -9.23 26.95
CA GLU A 272 -15.91 -10.36 26.10
C GLU A 272 -14.93 -11.54 26.32
N SER A 273 -15.48 -12.71 26.62
CA SER A 273 -14.69 -13.91 26.93
C SER A 273 -13.99 -14.45 25.68
N GLY A 274 -12.66 -14.60 25.74
CA GLY A 274 -11.86 -15.11 24.62
C GLY A 274 -11.19 -14.05 23.74
N ALA A 275 -11.32 -12.76 24.10
CA ALA A 275 -10.60 -11.69 23.42
C ALA A 275 -9.07 -11.90 23.52
N MET A 276 -8.38 -11.74 22.40
CA MET A 276 -6.91 -11.81 22.38
C MET A 276 -6.33 -10.76 23.33
N PRO A 277 -5.37 -11.12 24.22
CA PRO A 277 -4.84 -10.16 25.19
C PRO A 277 -4.17 -9.00 24.47
N LEU A 278 -4.48 -7.77 24.87
CA LEU A 278 -3.79 -6.57 24.39
C LEU A 278 -2.59 -6.31 25.29
N ILE A 279 -1.42 -6.15 24.68
CA ILE A 279 -0.17 -5.84 25.37
C ILE A 279 0.00 -4.32 25.35
N GLU A 280 0.07 -3.71 26.53
CA GLU A 280 0.26 -2.26 26.64
C GLU A 280 1.62 -1.85 26.06
N GLY A 281 1.66 -0.74 25.32
CA GLY A 281 2.86 -0.30 24.61
C GLY A 281 3.29 -1.16 23.42
N GLU A 282 2.54 -2.21 23.05
CA GLU A 282 2.80 -2.94 21.81
C GLU A 282 2.39 -2.11 20.59
N ILE A 283 3.22 -2.16 19.56
CA ILE A 283 3.06 -1.36 18.34
C ILE A 283 3.00 -2.25 17.10
N ALA A 284 2.40 -1.70 16.05
CA ALA A 284 2.50 -2.16 14.67
C ALA A 284 3.02 -1.00 13.81
N ILE A 285 3.65 -1.31 12.69
CA ILE A 285 4.24 -0.28 11.81
C ILE A 285 3.69 -0.50 10.41
N GLY A 286 3.23 0.54 9.75
CA GLY A 286 2.90 0.52 8.33
C GLY A 286 3.78 1.51 7.57
N HIS A 287 3.87 1.38 6.25
CA HIS A 287 4.37 2.49 5.45
C HIS A 287 3.43 3.70 5.55
N MET A 288 3.97 4.90 5.34
CA MET A 288 3.16 6.10 5.15
C MET A 288 2.57 6.08 3.72
N PRO A 289 1.31 6.51 3.50
CA PRO A 289 0.72 6.52 2.17
C PRO A 289 1.58 7.27 1.16
N GLY A 290 1.96 6.61 0.06
CA GLY A 290 2.86 7.15 -0.95
C GLY A 290 4.35 6.89 -0.70
N HIS A 291 4.74 6.30 0.43
CA HIS A 291 6.13 6.01 0.82
C HIS A 291 6.38 4.50 0.77
N MET A 292 6.16 3.88 -0.39
CA MET A 292 6.26 2.43 -0.54
C MET A 292 7.72 1.99 -0.62
N LEU A 293 7.97 0.69 -0.39
CA LEU A 293 9.26 0.09 -0.68
C LEU A 293 9.39 -0.10 -2.19
N VAL A 294 10.44 0.46 -2.80
CA VAL A 294 10.81 0.14 -4.19
C VAL A 294 11.73 -1.08 -4.21
N THR A 295 11.27 -2.13 -4.87
CA THR A 295 11.92 -3.45 -4.91
C THR A 295 12.86 -3.56 -6.11
N ASP A 296 13.70 -4.59 -6.15
CA ASP A 296 14.47 -4.96 -7.35
C ASP A 296 13.66 -5.86 -8.30
N LEU A 297 12.41 -6.14 -7.97
CA LEU A 297 11.53 -7.02 -8.74
C LEU A 297 10.98 -6.25 -9.94
N PRO A 298 11.24 -6.68 -11.20
CA PRO A 298 10.65 -6.06 -12.37
C PRO A 298 9.13 -6.22 -12.37
N GLU A 299 8.38 -5.23 -12.84
CA GLU A 299 6.92 -5.29 -12.99
C GLU A 299 6.48 -6.46 -13.89
N GLU A 300 7.29 -6.77 -14.91
CA GLU A 300 7.11 -7.90 -15.83
C GLU A 300 7.10 -9.24 -15.10
N ALA A 301 7.82 -9.35 -13.99
CA ALA A 301 7.99 -10.60 -13.26
C ALA A 301 6.78 -10.91 -12.35
N VAL A 302 5.98 -9.90 -12.00
CA VAL A 302 4.68 -10.08 -11.34
C VAL A 302 3.53 -10.19 -12.34
N ALA A 303 3.78 -9.86 -13.62
CA ALA A 303 2.88 -10.21 -14.70
C ALA A 303 2.88 -11.74 -14.94
N HIS A 304 1.73 -12.28 -15.31
CA HIS A 304 1.49 -13.71 -15.55
C HIS A 304 1.68 -14.64 -14.33
N GLY A 305 1.73 -14.09 -13.11
CA GLY A 305 1.81 -14.89 -11.88
C GLY A 305 3.08 -15.74 -11.76
N GLN A 306 4.17 -15.35 -12.43
CA GLN A 306 5.43 -16.11 -12.45
C GLN A 306 6.16 -16.08 -11.10
N ILE A 307 5.80 -15.14 -10.23
CA ILE A 307 6.40 -14.99 -8.92
C ILE A 307 5.32 -15.18 -7.87
N ILE A 308 5.55 -16.21 -7.03
CA ILE A 308 4.83 -16.62 -5.82
C ILE A 308 3.77 -17.73 -6.04
N ARG A 309 4.25 -18.98 -5.93
CA ARG A 309 3.52 -20.11 -5.33
C ARG A 309 4.41 -20.80 -4.31
#